data_AF-E2B5E4-F1
#
_entry.id   AF-E2B5E4-F1
#
_cell.length_a   1.000
_cell.length_b   1.000
_cell.length_c   1.000
_cell.angle_alpha   90.00
_cell.angle_beta   90.00
_cell.angle_gamma   90.00
#
_symmetry.space_group_name_H-M   'P 1'
#
loop_
_entity.id
_entity.type
_entity.pdbx_description
1 polymer ?
#
loop_
_entity_poly.entity_id
_entity_poly.type
_entity_poly.pdbx_seq_one_letter_code
_entity_poly.pdbx_strand_id
1 'polypeptide(L)'
;VRPFVRSFVRSFVRSFVRSFVRSFVRSFVRSFVRSFVRSFVRSFVRSFVRSFVRSFVRSFVRSFVRSFVRSFVRSFVRSFVRSFVRSFVRSFVRSFVRSFVRSFVRSFVRSFVRSFVRSFVRSFVRSFVRSFVRSFVRSFARSSICSFVR
;
A
#
# COMPACT_ATOMS: atom_id res chain seq x y z
N VAL A 1 -8.18 48.64 -95.15
CA VAL A 1 -8.64 49.04 -93.78
C VAL A 1 -9.33 47.89 -93.04
N ARG A 2 -10.50 47.37 -93.50
CA ARG A 2 -11.22 46.27 -92.81
C ARG A 2 -10.42 44.98 -92.52
N PRO A 3 -9.62 44.42 -93.44
CA PRO A 3 -8.85 43.20 -93.14
C PRO A 3 -7.70 43.45 -92.16
N PHE A 4 -7.09 44.64 -92.19
CA PHE A 4 -6.01 45.03 -91.29
C PHE A 4 -6.52 45.22 -89.86
N VAL A 5 -7.64 45.91 -89.68
CA VAL A 5 -8.29 46.08 -88.36
C VAL A 5 -8.71 44.72 -87.79
N ARG A 6 -9.29 43.84 -88.61
CA ARG A 6 -9.70 42.50 -88.15
C ARG A 6 -8.52 41.62 -87.74
N SER A 7 -7.42 41.67 -88.50
CA SER A 7 -6.15 41.00 -88.18
C SER A 7 -5.55 41.52 -86.88
N PHE A 8 -5.45 42.85 -86.75
CA PHE A 8 -4.87 43.51 -85.59
C PHE A 8 -5.68 43.25 -84.32
N VAL A 9 -7.01 43.42 -84.36
CA VAL A 9 -7.88 43.14 -83.21
C VAL A 9 -7.78 41.67 -82.81
N ARG A 10 -7.79 40.73 -83.77
CA ARG A 10 -7.69 39.30 -83.45
C ARG A 10 -6.34 38.94 -82.84
N SER A 11 -5.26 39.51 -83.37
CA SER A 11 -3.90 39.36 -82.85
C SER A 11 -3.79 39.91 -81.42
N PHE A 12 -4.22 41.16 -81.24
CA PHE A 12 -4.14 41.88 -79.97
C PHE A 12 -4.99 41.20 -78.90
N VAL A 13 -6.27 40.90 -79.19
CA VAL A 13 -7.15 40.19 -78.25
C VAL A 13 -6.57 38.83 -77.90
N ARG A 14 -6.07 38.07 -78.87
CA ARG A 14 -5.50 36.75 -78.60
C ARG A 14 -4.22 36.83 -77.76
N SER A 15 -3.34 37.78 -78.03
CA SER A 15 -2.09 37.95 -77.27
C SER A 15 -2.38 38.49 -75.86
N PHE A 16 -3.24 39.50 -75.75
CA PHE A 16 -3.59 40.15 -74.50
C PHE A 16 -4.35 39.19 -73.59
N VAL A 17 -5.42 38.55 -74.08
CA VAL A 17 -6.20 37.58 -73.29
C VAL A 17 -5.31 36.41 -72.88
N ARG A 18 -4.49 35.88 -73.79
CA ARG A 18 -3.62 34.75 -73.45
C ARG A 18 -2.54 35.13 -72.43
N SER A 19 -1.94 36.31 -72.56
CA SER A 19 -0.94 36.84 -71.63
C SER A 19 -1.56 37.13 -70.27
N PHE A 20 -2.64 37.90 -70.24
CA PHE A 20 -3.33 38.32 -69.03
C PHE A 20 -3.92 37.14 -68.28
N VAL A 21 -4.69 36.26 -68.95
CA VAL A 21 -5.27 35.08 -68.30
C VAL A 21 -4.15 34.17 -67.79
N ARG A 22 -3.09 33.94 -68.57
CA ARG A 22 -2.00 33.07 -68.12
C ARG A 22 -1.23 33.67 -66.95
N SER A 23 -0.93 34.97 -66.96
CA SER A 23 -0.18 35.61 -65.87
C SER A 23 -1.04 35.75 -64.62
N PHE A 24 -2.28 36.19 -64.76
CA PHE A 24 -3.22 36.39 -63.67
C PHE A 24 -3.59 35.06 -63.01
N VAL A 25 -4.03 34.06 -63.78
CA VAL A 25 -4.38 32.75 -63.24
C VAL A 25 -3.16 32.09 -62.60
N ARG A 26 -1.98 32.14 -63.23
CA ARG A 26 -0.77 31.54 -62.66
C ARG A 26 -0.34 32.26 -61.38
N SER A 27 -0.39 33.58 -61.35
CA SER A 27 -0.04 34.40 -60.17
C SER A 27 -1.03 34.17 -59.03
N PHE A 28 -2.33 34.32 -59.32
CA PHE A 28 -3.40 34.19 -58.34
C PHE A 28 -3.48 32.78 -57.77
N VAL A 29 -3.51 31.75 -58.63
CA VAL A 29 -3.54 30.35 -58.16
C VAL A 29 -2.28 30.05 -57.35
N ARG A 30 -1.10 30.47 -57.80
CA ARG A 30 0.14 30.20 -57.06
C ARG A 30 0.17 30.92 -55.73
N SER A 31 -0.23 32.19 -55.65
CA SER A 31 -0.19 32.96 -54.40
C SER A 31 -1.28 32.52 -53.44
N PHE A 32 -2.51 32.36 -53.93
CA PHE A 32 -3.67 31.96 -53.13
C PHE A 32 -3.51 30.55 -52.61
N VAL A 33 -3.22 29.57 -53.47
CA VAL A 33 -3.03 28.17 -53.03
C VAL A 33 -1.85 28.09 -52.06
N ARG A 34 -0.72 28.74 -52.36
CA ARG A 34 0.44 28.69 -51.47
C ARG A 34 0.15 29.35 -50.13
N SER A 35 -0.51 30.50 -50.12
CA SER A 35 -0.86 31.24 -48.89
C SER A 35 -1.87 30.46 -48.07
N PHE A 36 -2.98 30.04 -48.68
CA PHE A 36 -4.07 29.32 -48.04
C PHE A 36 -3.60 27.96 -47.51
N VAL A 37 -2.95 27.15 -48.33
CA VAL A 37 -2.44 25.84 -47.88
C VAL A 37 -1.43 26.04 -46.75
N ARG A 38 -0.51 27.00 -46.88
CA ARG A 38 0.48 27.23 -45.83
C ARG A 38 -0.15 27.72 -44.54
N SER A 39 -1.09 28.66 -44.59
CA SER A 39 -1.71 29.22 -43.39
C SER A 39 -2.65 28.21 -42.74
N PHE A 40 -3.51 27.57 -43.54
CA PHE A 40 -4.48 26.59 -43.08
C PHE A 40 -3.79 25.35 -42.51
N VAL A 41 -2.90 24.72 -43.26
CA VAL A 41 -2.18 23.53 -42.78
C VAL A 41 -1.36 23.87 -41.54
N ARG A 42 -0.63 24.99 -41.54
CA ARG A 42 0.17 25.36 -40.36
C ARG A 42 -0.70 25.65 -39.15
N SER A 43 -1.80 26.38 -39.31
CA SER A 43 -2.70 26.73 -38.22
C SER A 43 -3.43 25.49 -37.68
N PHE A 44 -4.05 24.72 -38.58
CA PHE A 44 -4.81 23.54 -38.25
C PHE A 44 -3.93 22.46 -37.63
N VAL A 45 -2.81 22.10 -38.26
CA VAL A 45 -1.89 21.08 -37.70
C VAL A 45 -1.36 21.56 -36.35
N ARG A 46 -0.94 22.82 -36.23
CA ARG A 46 -0.42 23.34 -34.95
C ARG A 46 -1.49 23.35 -33.87
N SER A 47 -2.71 23.79 -34.16
CA SER A 47 -3.77 23.88 -33.16
C SER A 47 -4.29 22.50 -32.78
N PHE A 48 -4.56 21.65 -33.78
CA PHE A 48 -5.10 20.31 -33.58
C PHE A 48 -4.09 19.42 -32.87
N VAL A 49 -2.85 19.33 -33.36
CA VAL A 49 -1.81 18.51 -32.72
C VAL A 49 -1.53 19.01 -31.31
N ARG A 50 -1.39 20.33 -31.11
CA ARG A 50 -1.15 20.88 -29.77
C ARG A 50 -2.32 20.60 -28.82
N SER A 51 -3.55 20.79 -29.28
CA SER A 51 -4.76 20.56 -28.46
C SER A 51 -4.92 19.09 -28.13
N PHE A 52 -4.87 18.22 -29.15
CA PHE A 52 -5.05 16.79 -29.02
C PHE A 52 -3.95 16.17 -28.16
N VAL A 53 -2.67 16.43 -28.47
CA VAL A 53 -1.55 15.91 -27.67
C VAL A 53 -1.67 16.41 -26.24
N ARG A 54 -1.96 17.71 -26.03
CA ARG A 54 -2.09 18.24 -24.67
C ARG A 54 -3.25 17.63 -23.91
N SER A 55 -4.42 17.48 -24.53
CA SER A 55 -5.61 16.94 -23.84
C SER A 55 -5.45 15.44 -23.59
N PHE A 56 -4.99 14.69 -24.60
CA PHE A 56 -4.80 13.25 -24.52
C PHE A 56 -3.71 12.91 -23.51
N VAL A 57 -2.52 13.48 -23.64
CA VAL A 57 -1.41 13.22 -22.71
C VAL A 57 -1.82 13.63 -21.29
N ARG A 58 -2.43 14.81 -21.11
CA ARG A 58 -2.85 15.25 -19.76
C ARG A 58 -3.91 14.33 -19.18
N SER A 59 -4.92 13.95 -19.95
CA SER A 59 -6.00 13.08 -19.49
C SER A 59 -5.49 11.68 -19.19
N PHE A 60 -4.75 11.08 -20.12
CA PHE A 60 -4.19 9.75 -20.00
C PHE A 60 -3.21 9.67 -18.83
N VAL A 61 -2.21 10.55 -18.77
CA VAL A 61 -1.23 10.56 -17.67
C VAL A 61 -1.94 10.79 -16.34
N ARG A 62 -2.86 11.75 -16.26
CA ARG A 62 -3.57 12.01 -15.00
C ARG A 62 -4.43 10.82 -14.56
N SER A 63 -5.18 10.23 -15.49
CA SER A 63 -6.04 9.08 -15.23
C SER A 63 -5.21 7.86 -14.83
N PHE A 64 -4.25 7.49 -15.67
CA PHE A 64 -3.41 6.32 -15.50
C PHE A 64 -2.58 6.43 -14.23
N VAL A 65 -1.83 7.52 -14.04
CA VAL A 65 -0.99 7.70 -12.85
C VAL A 65 -1.86 7.71 -11.60
N ARG A 66 -2.99 8.44 -11.59
CA ARG A 66 -3.86 8.48 -10.42
C ARG A 66 -4.46 7.11 -10.10
N SER A 67 -4.94 6.39 -11.11
CA SER A 67 -5.55 5.07 -10.92
C SER A 67 -4.51 4.04 -10.49
N PHE A 68 -3.38 3.98 -11.19
CA PHE A 68 -2.29 3.06 -10.91
C PHE A 68 -1.70 3.31 -9.52
N VAL A 69 -1.30 4.55 -9.22
CA VAL A 69 -0.73 4.90 -7.90
C VAL A 69 -1.75 4.62 -6.81
N ARG A 70 -3.02 5.01 -6.98
CA ARG A 70 -4.04 4.76 -5.95
C ARG A 70 -4.28 3.27 -5.74
N SER A 71 -4.39 2.49 -6.81
CA SER A 71 -4.60 1.05 -6.75
C SER A 71 -3.40 0.34 -6.12
N PHE A 72 -2.21 0.61 -6.64
CA PHE A 72 -0.97 -0.01 -6.19
C PHE A 72 -0.68 0.33 -4.73
N VAL A 73 -0.69 1.62 -4.36
CA VAL A 73 -0.46 2.05 -2.98
C VAL A 73 -1.50 1.45 -2.05
N ARG A 74 -2.79 1.48 -2.42
CA ARG A 74 -3.84 0.90 -1.57
C ARG A 74 -3.68 -0.60 -1.39
N SER A 75 -3.38 -1.33 -2.46
CA SER A 75 -3.20 -2.78 -2.43
C SER A 75 -1.96 -3.16 -1.63
N PHE A 76 -0.83 -2.52 -1.94
CA PHE A 76 0.44 -2.75 -1.27
C PHE A 76 0.35 -2.43 0.22
N VAL A 77 -0.11 -1.22 0.57
CA VAL A 77 -0.25 -0.81 1.99
C VAL A 77 -1.21 -1.73 2.71
N ARG A 78 -2.39 -2.05 2.13
CA ARG A 78 -3.35 -2.95 2.78
C ARG A 78 -2.77 -4.34 2.98
N SER A 79 -2.11 -4.91 1.97
CA SER A 79 -1.54 -6.26 2.04
C SER A 79 -0.38 -6.31 3.03
N PHE A 80 0.57 -5.39 2.88
CA PHE A 80 1.77 -5.31 3.72
C PHE A 80 1.40 -5.05 5.18
N VAL A 81 0.59 -4.01 5.47
CA VAL A 81 0.17 -3.69 6.84
C VAL A 81 -0.62 -4.85 7.43
N ARG A 82 -1.57 -5.43 6.69
CA ARG A 82 -2.36 -6.56 7.21
C ARG A 82 -1.48 -7.78 7.51
N SER A 83 -0.57 -8.12 6.61
CA SER A 83 0.33 -9.27 6.78
C SER A 83 1.30 -9.04 7.93
N PHE A 84 1.96 -7.89 7.94
CA PHE A 84 2.91 -7.50 8.97
C PHE A 84 2.26 -7.45 10.35
N VAL A 85 1.16 -6.68 10.50
CA VAL A 85 0.44 -6.58 11.78
C VAL A 85 -0.06 -7.95 12.21
N ARG A 86 -0.67 -8.73 11.31
CA ARG A 86 -1.17 -10.06 11.69
C ARG A 86 -0.04 -10.99 12.13
N SER A 87 1.07 -11.03 11.40
CA SER A 87 2.20 -11.90 11.72
C SER A 87 2.90 -11.45 13.00
N PHE A 88 3.23 -10.17 13.09
CA PHE A 88 3.92 -9.59 14.24
C PHE A 88 3.09 -9.69 15.51
N VAL A 89 1.82 -9.24 15.50
CA VAL A 89 0.94 -9.32 16.66
C VAL A 89 0.72 -10.77 17.06
N ARG A 90 0.45 -11.67 16.10
CA ARG A 90 0.24 -13.08 16.42
C ARG A 90 1.48 -13.72 17.02
N SER A 91 2.66 -13.47 16.46
CA SER A 91 3.93 -14.02 16.94
C SER A 91 4.29 -13.46 18.31
N PHE A 92 4.24 -12.14 18.45
CA PHE A 92 4.56 -11.44 19.69
C PHE A 92 3.61 -11.83 20.80
N VAL A 93 2.30 -11.73 20.60
CA VAL A 93 1.30 -12.11 21.62
C VAL A 93 1.45 -13.58 21.97
N ARG A 94 1.57 -14.48 20.98
CA ARG A 94 1.71 -15.91 21.27
C ARG A 94 2.99 -16.21 22.05
N SER A 95 4.12 -15.61 21.68
CA SER A 95 5.39 -15.81 22.36
C SER A 95 5.38 -15.23 23.77
N PHE A 96 4.96 -13.98 23.90
CA PHE A 96 4.89 -13.27 25.17
C PHE A 96 3.94 -13.95 26.13
N VAL A 97 2.69 -14.21 25.72
CA VAL A 97 1.70 -14.87 26.58
C VAL A 97 2.18 -16.27 26.95
N ARG A 98 2.70 -17.06 26.00
CA ARG A 98 3.19 -18.41 26.30
C ARG A 98 4.36 -18.37 27.28
N SER A 99 5.32 -17.47 27.08
CA SER A 99 6.50 -17.34 27.95
C SER A 99 6.10 -16.84 29.34
N PHE A 100 5.33 -15.76 29.40
CA PHE A 100 4.86 -15.16 30.65
C PHE A 100 4.01 -16.14 31.45
N VAL A 101 2.97 -16.72 30.85
CA VAL A 101 2.10 -17.69 31.53
C VAL A 101 2.91 -18.91 31.97
N ARG A 102 3.75 -19.47 31.11
CA ARG A 102 4.57 -20.64 31.48
C ARG A 102 5.53 -20.31 32.62
N SER A 103 6.20 -19.16 32.58
CA SER A 103 7.15 -18.74 33.61
C SER A 103 6.45 -18.44 34.93
N PHE A 104 5.41 -17.60 34.88
CA PHE A 104 4.65 -17.18 36.04
C PHE A 104 3.95 -18.37 36.71
N VAL A 105 3.19 -19.17 35.96
CA VAL A 105 2.49 -20.35 36.50
C VAL A 105 3.50 -21.34 37.06
N ARG A 106 4.58 -21.64 36.34
CA ARG A 106 5.60 -22.58 36.83
C ARG A 106 6.26 -22.07 38.10
N SER A 107 6.63 -20.80 38.16
CA SER A 107 7.27 -20.19 39.33
C SER A 107 6.32 -20.12 40.51
N PHE A 108 5.11 -19.61 40.31
CA PHE A 108 4.09 -19.48 41.34
C PHE A 108 3.68 -20.84 41.89
N VAL A 109 3.29 -21.79 41.04
CA VAL A 109 2.90 -23.14 41.47
C VAL A 109 4.06 -23.82 42.18
N ARG A 110 5.28 -23.77 41.63
CA ARG A 110 6.44 -24.41 42.28
C ARG A 110 6.74 -23.77 43.63
N SER A 111 6.69 -22.45 43.74
CA SER A 111 6.97 -21.73 44.99
C SER A 111 5.88 -22.00 46.03
N PHE A 112 4.62 -21.82 45.65
CA PHE A 112 3.46 -22.01 46.52
C PHE A 112 3.36 -23.46 46.99
N VAL A 113 3.39 -24.43 46.09
CA VAL A 113 3.30 -25.86 46.45
C VAL A 113 4.49 -26.23 47.33
N ARG A 114 5.72 -25.84 46.97
CA ARG A 114 6.91 -26.16 47.79
C ARG A 114 6.83 -25.53 49.17
N SER A 115 6.40 -24.27 49.27
CA SER A 115 6.28 -23.57 50.55
C SER A 115 5.17 -24.16 51.41
N PHE A 116 3.98 -24.34 50.83
CA PHE A 116 2.82 -24.88 51.51
C PHE A 116 3.07 -26.31 51.99
N VAL A 117 3.52 -27.21 51.10
CA VAL A 117 3.84 -28.61 51.47
C VAL A 117 4.94 -28.63 52.53
N ARG A 118 6.01 -27.86 52.36
CA ARG A 118 7.10 -27.84 53.35
C ARG A 118 6.63 -27.32 54.70
N SER A 119 5.84 -26.25 54.73
CA SER A 119 5.32 -25.66 55.97
C SER A 119 4.31 -26.60 56.65
N PHE A 120 3.34 -27.11 55.89
CA PHE A 120 2.31 -28.00 56.39
C PHE A 120 2.92 -29.31 56.91
N VAL A 121 3.74 -29.99 56.10
CA VAL A 121 4.39 -31.24 56.52
C VAL A 121 5.29 -30.99 57.73
N ARG A 122 6.10 -29.92 57.73
CA ARG A 122 6.97 -29.63 58.88
C ARG A 122 6.17 -29.33 60.14
N SER A 123 5.10 -28.54 60.04
CA SER A 123 4.25 -28.18 61.19
C SER A 123 3.48 -29.40 61.71
N PHE A 124 2.83 -30.13 60.81
CA PHE A 124 2.04 -31.31 61.14
C PHE A 124 2.93 -32.40 61.74
N VAL A 125 4.03 -32.78 61.09
CA VAL A 125 4.95 -33.80 61.61
C VAL A 125 5.52 -33.35 62.94
N ARG A 126 5.99 -32.10 63.07
CA ARG A 126 6.56 -31.61 64.33
C ARG A 126 5.53 -31.60 65.46
N SER A 127 4.30 -31.15 65.20
CA SER A 127 3.24 -31.08 66.20
C SER A 127 2.77 -32.47 66.60
N PHE A 128 2.45 -33.32 65.61
CA PHE A 128 1.95 -34.67 65.82
C PHE A 128 3.00 -35.54 66.53
N VAL A 129 4.24 -35.60 66.01
CA VAL A 129 5.30 -36.39 66.64
C VAL A 129 5.60 -35.88 68.04
N ARG A 130 5.71 -34.56 68.25
CA ARG A 130 5.99 -34.00 69.58
C ARG A 130 4.86 -34.30 70.56
N SER A 131 3.60 -34.15 70.14
CA SER A 131 2.44 -34.43 70.99
C SER A 131 2.34 -35.92 71.32
N PHE A 132 2.45 -36.78 70.30
CA PHE A 132 2.37 -38.22 70.45
C PHE A 132 3.50 -38.76 71.33
N VAL A 133 4.76 -38.42 71.04
CA VAL A 133 5.91 -38.84 71.86
C VAL A 133 5.77 -38.32 73.29
N ARG A 134 5.40 -37.04 73.49
CA ARG A 134 5.25 -36.50 74.85
C ARG A 134 4.11 -37.17 75.63
N SER A 135 3.00 -37.46 74.97
CA SER A 135 1.86 -38.16 75.59
C SER A 135 2.23 -39.60 75.92
N PHE A 136 2.82 -40.32 74.97
CA PHE A 136 3.24 -41.71 75.13
C PHE A 136 4.29 -41.86 76.23
N VAL A 137 5.34 -41.04 76.22
CA VAL A 137 6.39 -41.06 77.26
C VAL A 137 5.82 -40.70 78.63
N ARG A 138 4.94 -39.70 78.74
CA ARG A 138 4.28 -39.36 80.02
C ARG A 138 3.39 -40.49 80.53
N SER A 139 2.61 -41.10 79.64
CA SER A 139 1.71 -42.21 79.99
C SER A 139 2.51 -43.42 80.44
N PHE A 140 3.55 -43.79 79.67
CA PHE A 140 4.43 -44.91 79.99
C PHE A 140 5.25 -44.68 81.26
N ALA A 141 5.78 -43.49 81.48
CA ALA A 141 6.48 -43.15 82.71
C ALA A 141 5.54 -43.19 83.92
N ARG A 142 4.32 -42.65 83.81
CA ARG A 142 3.32 -42.74 84.89
C ARG A 142 2.93 -44.18 85.19
N SER A 143 2.67 -45.00 84.15
CA SER A 143 2.31 -46.41 84.36
C SER A 143 3.46 -47.20 84.98
N SER A 144 4.69 -46.98 84.52
CA SER A 144 5.88 -47.69 85.01
C SER A 144 6.24 -47.29 86.45
N ILE A 145 6.10 -46.00 86.80
CA ILE A 145 6.30 -45.53 88.17
C ILE A 145 5.18 -46.07 89.08
N CYS A 146 3.92 -46.00 88.67
CA CYS A 146 2.81 -46.56 89.45
C CYS A 146 2.91 -48.08 89.64
N SER A 147 3.51 -48.82 88.70
CA SER A 147 3.76 -50.26 88.86
C SER A 147 4.99 -50.59 89.70
N PHE A 148 5.93 -49.65 89.85
CA PHE A 148 7.15 -49.84 90.65
C PHE A 148 6.99 -49.40 92.11
N VAL A 149 6.08 -48.46 92.37
CA VAL A 149 5.75 -47.94 93.71
C VAL A 149 4.62 -48.74 94.38
N ARG A 150 3.96 -49.63 93.64
CA ARG A 150 3.14 -50.73 94.18
C ARG A 150 4.01 -51.95 94.41
#